data_AF-A0A959PL82-F1
#
_entry.id   AF-A0A959PL82-F1
#
_cell.length_a   1.000
_cell.length_b   1.000
_cell.length_c   1.000
_cell.angle_alpha   90.00
_cell.angle_beta   90.00
_cell.angle_gamma   90.00
#
_symmetry.space_group_name_H-M   'P 1'
#
loop_
_entity.id
_entity.type
_entity.pdbx_description
1 polymer ?
#
loop_
_entity_poly.entity_id
_entity_poly.type
_entity_poly.pdbx_seq_one_letter_code
_entity_poly.pdbx_strand_id
1 'polypeptide(L)' 'ALEKLAEHVEQPQVLEGIIQAIGQQSSPVVLLRLTEILSALKEKRALPELRRLLDIPGLNYNLKKEIDEVVESLG' A
#
# COMPACT_ATOMS: atom_id res chain seq x y z
N ALA A 1 4.83 7.88 12.86
CA ALA A 1 5.69 8.32 11.72
C ALA A 1 4.95 8.22 10.40
N LEU A 2 4.44 7.04 10.02
CA LEU A 2 3.59 6.89 8.82
C LEU A 2 2.29 7.70 8.87
N GLU A 3 1.68 7.88 10.04
CA GLU A 3 0.50 8.76 10.20
C GLU A 3 0.78 10.21 9.79
N LYS A 4 2.00 10.71 10.01
CA LYS A 4 2.40 12.04 9.56
C LYS A 4 2.61 12.12 8.05
N LEU A 5 2.93 10.99 7.39
CA LEU A 5 3.00 10.97 5.93
C LEU A 5 1.61 11.17 5.32
N ALA A 6 0.58 10.56 5.93
CA ALA A 6 -0.81 10.77 5.53
C ALA A 6 -1.25 12.25 5.60
N GLU A 7 -0.68 13.03 6.51
CA GLU A 7 -0.92 14.49 6.62
C GLU A 7 -0.28 15.31 5.49
N HIS A 8 0.66 14.75 4.72
CA HIS A 8 1.42 15.46 3.67
C HIS A 8 1.22 14.87 2.26
N VAL A 9 0.25 13.96 2.10
CA VAL A 9 -0.07 13.26 0.82
C VAL A 9 -0.53 14.19 -0.30
N GLU A 10 -0.93 15.43 0.02
CA GLU A 10 -1.20 16.45 -0.98
C GLU A 10 0.06 16.85 -1.78
N GLN A 11 1.25 16.50 -1.26
CA GLN A 11 2.52 16.67 -1.96
C GLN A 11 2.77 15.46 -2.87
N PRO A 12 2.87 15.64 -4.21
CA PRO A 12 3.06 14.53 -5.15
C PRO A 12 4.29 13.67 -4.86
N GLN A 13 5.34 14.25 -4.29
CA GLN A 13 6.58 13.56 -3.92
C GLN A 13 6.37 12.57 -2.76
N VAL A 14 5.48 12.90 -1.81
CA VAL A 14 5.14 12.02 -0.69
C VAL A 14 4.36 10.81 -1.18
N LEU A 15 3.38 11.02 -2.07
CA LEU A 15 2.63 9.93 -2.72
C LEU A 15 3.54 8.99 -3.50
N GLU A 16 4.46 9.54 -4.31
CA GLU A 16 5.44 8.72 -5.04
C GLU A 16 6.30 7.90 -4.08
N GLY A 17 6.78 8.51 -2.99
CA GLY A 17 7.53 7.81 -1.95
C GLY A 17 6.74 6.65 -1.32
N ILE A 18 5.44 6.81 -1.09
CA ILE A 18 4.55 5.77 -0.56
C ILE A 18 4.40 4.62 -1.55
N ILE A 19 4.19 4.92 -2.84
CA ILE A 19 4.05 3.92 -3.91
C ILE A 19 5.35 3.11 -4.06
N GLN A 20 6.51 3.77 -4.04
CA GLN A 20 7.80 3.08 -4.11
C GLN A 20 8.06 2.23 -2.85
N ALA A 21 7.71 2.76 -1.67
CA ALA A 21 7.93 2.09 -0.40
C ALA A 21 7.11 0.80 -0.26
N ILE A 22 5.85 0.78 -0.71
CA ILE A 22 5.01 -0.43 -0.59
C ILE A 22 5.58 -1.60 -1.38
N GLY A 23 6.19 -1.35 -2.54
CA GLY A 23 6.85 -2.39 -3.32
C GLY A 23 8.11 -2.96 -2.65
N GLN A 24 8.83 -2.16 -1.87
CA GLN A 24 10.13 -2.57 -1.32
C GLN A 24 10.05 -3.06 0.13
N GLN A 25 8.89 -2.92 0.76
CA GLN A 25 8.74 -3.18 2.19
C GLN A 25 8.51 -4.66 2.50
N SER A 26 9.21 -5.17 3.51
CA SER A 26 9.09 -6.55 4.00
C SER A 26 8.40 -6.66 5.35
N SER A 27 8.32 -5.57 6.12
CA SER A 27 7.62 -5.53 7.40
C SER A 27 6.10 -5.64 7.18
N PRO A 28 5.43 -6.68 7.72
CA PRO A 28 3.97 -6.83 7.58
C PRO A 28 3.20 -5.66 8.16
N VAL A 29 3.68 -5.09 9.27
CA VAL A 29 3.05 -3.92 9.91
C VAL A 29 3.15 -2.71 8.99
N VAL A 30 4.31 -2.48 8.36
CA VAL A 30 4.49 -1.31 7.50
C VAL A 30 3.71 -1.49 6.18
N LEU A 31 3.68 -2.71 5.62
CA LEU A 31 2.86 -3.02 4.45
C LEU A 31 1.38 -2.74 4.69
N LEU A 32 0.85 -3.17 5.85
CA LEU A 32 -0.54 -2.88 6.23
C LEU A 32 -0.81 -1.38 6.26
N ARG A 33 0.04 -0.60 6.95
CA ARG A 33 -0.15 0.86 7.05
C ARG A 33 -0.06 1.57 5.70
N LEU A 34 0.87 1.16 4.83
CA LEU A 34 0.98 1.72 3.47
C LEU A 34 -0.25 1.37 2.62
N THR A 35 -0.77 0.15 2.74
CA THR A 35 -1.98 -0.31 2.05
C THR A 35 -3.21 0.50 2.48
N GLU A 36 -3.39 0.70 3.79
CA GLU A 36 -4.47 1.53 4.35
C GLU A 36 -4.40 2.97 3.85
N ILE A 37 -3.19 3.57 3.82
CA ILE A 37 -2.99 4.93 3.32
C ILE A 37 -3.37 5.01 1.84
N LEU A 38 -2.88 4.10 1.00
CA LEU A 38 -3.18 4.09 -0.44
C LEU A 38 -4.67 3.89 -0.74
N SER A 39 -5.35 3.05 0.05
CA SER A 39 -6.80 2.86 0.01
C SER A 39 -7.55 4.14 0.36
N ALA A 40 -7.20 4.78 1.48
CA ALA A 40 -7.84 6.03 1.91
C ALA A 40 -7.71 7.16 0.88
N LEU A 41 -6.59 7.19 0.14
CA LEU A 41 -6.31 8.18 -0.89
C LEU A 41 -6.87 7.82 -2.27
N LYS A 42 -7.43 6.61 -2.43
CA LYS A 42 -7.87 6.06 -3.71
C LYS A 42 -6.77 6.06 -4.79
N GLU A 43 -5.53 5.78 -4.38
CA GLU A 43 -4.35 5.93 -5.24
C GLU A 43 -4.20 4.74 -6.21
N LYS A 44 -4.83 4.85 -7.38
CA LYS A 44 -4.81 3.80 -8.42
C LYS A 44 -3.42 3.50 -8.96
N ARG A 45 -2.45 4.42 -8.86
CA ARG A 45 -1.07 4.18 -9.34
C ARG A 45 -0.35 3.10 -8.53
N ALA A 46 -0.84 2.76 -7.33
CA ALA A 46 -0.28 1.68 -6.53
C ALA A 46 -0.73 0.27 -6.94
N LEU A 47 -1.74 0.14 -7.81
CA LEU A 47 -2.26 -1.17 -8.25
C LEU A 47 -1.19 -2.15 -8.75
N PRO A 48 -0.16 -1.73 -9.52
CA PRO A 48 0.91 -2.65 -9.94
C PRO A 48 1.69 -3.24 -8.76
N GLU A 49 2.05 -2.43 -7.77
CA GLU A 49 2.80 -2.89 -6.60
C GLU A 49 1.94 -3.76 -5.68
N LEU A 50 0.68 -3.36 -5.45
CA LEU A 50 -0.27 -4.14 -4.64
C LEU A 50 -0.51 -5.53 -5.23
N ARG A 51 -0.72 -5.62 -6.55
CA ARG A 51 -0.87 -6.92 -7.25
C ARG A 51 0.37 -7.77 -7.12
N ARG A 52 1.56 -7.17 -7.26
CA ARG A 52 2.83 -7.89 -7.09
C ARG A 52 3.00 -8.46 -5.68
N LEU A 53 2.48 -7.78 -4.65
CA LEU A 53 2.50 -8.30 -3.28
C LEU A 53 1.62 -9.54 -3.12
N LEU A 54 0.48 -9.63 -3.81
CA LEU A 54 -0.42 -10.80 -3.76
C LEU A 54 0.23 -12.09 -4.32
N ASP A 55 1.22 -11.92 -5.19
CA ASP A 55 2.01 -13.01 -5.78
C ASP A 55 3.14 -13.50 -4.86
N ILE A 56 3.42 -12.82 -3.74
CA ILE A 56 4.49 -13.21 -2.82
C ILE A 56 4.12 -14.50 -2.06
N PRO A 57 4.92 -15.58 -2.19
CA PRO A 57 4.70 -16.80 -1.43
C PRO A 57 4.89 -16.55 0.07
N GLY A 58 4.00 -17.10 0.89
CA GLY A 58 4.09 -16.99 2.34
C GLY A 58 3.68 -15.63 2.93
N LEU A 59 3.12 -14.73 2.11
CA LEU A 59 2.46 -13.54 2.63
C LEU A 59 1.36 -13.96 3.60
N ASN A 60 1.35 -13.35 4.80
CA ASN A 60 0.35 -13.66 5.82
C ASN A 60 -1.07 -13.51 5.24
N TYR A 61 -1.94 -14.48 5.53
CA TYR A 61 -3.30 -14.55 4.98
C TYR A 61 -4.11 -13.27 5.21
N ASN A 62 -4.06 -12.69 6.41
CA ASN A 62 -4.82 -11.48 6.73
C ASN A 62 -4.30 -10.28 5.94
N LEU A 63 -2.97 -10.15 5.82
CA LEU A 63 -2.37 -9.08 5.03
C LEU A 63 -2.66 -9.25 3.52
N LYS A 64 -2.62 -10.50 3.03
CA LYS A 64 -2.99 -10.80 1.64
C LYS A 64 -4.44 -10.41 1.36
N LYS A 65 -5.36 -10.76 2.27
CA LYS A 65 -6.78 -10.43 2.17
C LYS A 65 -7.01 -8.91 2.14
N GLU A 66 -6.35 -8.16 3.02
CA GLU A 66 -6.45 -6.69 3.05
C GLU A 66 -5.98 -6.08 1.73
N ILE A 67 -4.83 -6.52 1.21
CA ILE A 67 -4.29 -6.03 -0.07
C ILE A 67 -5.25 -6.35 -1.21
N ASP A 68 -5.84 -7.54 -1.22
CA ASP A 68 -6.79 -7.99 -2.25
C ASP A 68 -8.07 -7.11 -2.23
N GLU A 69 -8.65 -6.87 -1.06
CA GLU A 69 -9.81 -5.99 -0.89
C GLU A 69 -9.51 -4.56 -1.37
N VAL A 70 -8.30 -4.05 -1.10
CA VAL A 70 -7.89 -2.74 -1.62
C VAL A 70 -7.73 -2.77 -3.14
N VAL A 71 -7.11 -3.79 -3.72
CA VAL A 71 -6.97 -3.94 -5.18
C VAL A 71 -8.34 -3.97 -5.87
N GLU A 72 -9.31 -4.69 -5.30
CA GLU A 72 -10.69 -4.72 -5.79
C GLU A 72 -11.37 -3.35 -5.69
N SER A 73 -11.18 -2.64 -4.57
CA SER A 73 -11.79 -1.31 -4.36
C SER A 73 -11.24 -0.21 -5.29
N LEU A 74 -9.99 -0.37 -5.75
CA LEU A 74 -9.28 0.61 -6.59
C LEU A 74 -9.43 0.32 -8.10
N GLY A 75 -9.79 -0.91 -8.49
CA GLY A 75 -10.08 -1.29 -9.87
C GLY A 75 -11.27 -0.51 -10.43
#